data_AF-A0A0Q6SBI3-F1
#
_entry.id   AF-A0A0Q6SBI3-F1
#
_cell.length_a   1.000
_cell.length_b   1.000
_cell.length_c   1.000
_cell.angle_alpha   90.00
_cell.angle_beta   90.00
_cell.angle_gamma   90.00
#
_symmetry.space_group_name_H-M   'P 1'
#
loop_
_entity.id
_entity.type
_entity.pdbx_description
1 polymer ?
#
loop_
_entity_poly.entity_id
_entity_poly.type
_entity_poly.pdbx_seq_one_letter_code
_entity_poly.pdbx_strand_id
1 'polypeptide(L)' 'MWVRFTADFAWRQPAFSIDYKAGGEHNVTRGCADEALTKGVAVRSPGKKRDEKREVRADGKGT' A
#
# COMPACT_ATOMS: atom_id res chain seq x y z
N MET A 1 3.56 1.81 -11.24
CA MET A 1 3.76 3.07 -10.52
C MET A 1 3.96 2.72 -9.06
N TRP A 2 5.05 3.15 -8.45
CA TRP A 2 5.29 2.88 -7.04
C TRP A 2 4.56 3.90 -6.18
N VAL A 3 3.74 3.40 -5.26
CA VAL A 3 3.03 4.21 -4.28
C VAL A 3 3.14 3.57 -2.91
N ARG A 4 3.18 4.40 -1.89
CA ARG A 4 3.07 3.97 -0.49
C ARG A 4 1.68 4.33 0.00
N PHE A 5 0.91 3.32 0.40
CA PHE A 5 -0.41 3.54 0.97
C PHE A 5 -0.25 4.06 2.40
N THR A 6 -0.89 5.19 2.69
CA THR A 6 -0.91 5.81 4.02
C THR A 6 -2.15 5.39 4.82
N ALA A 7 -3.16 4.86 4.14
CA ALA A 7 -4.39 4.31 4.72
C ALA A 7 -4.79 3.00 4.02
N ASP A 8 -5.72 2.25 4.62
CA ASP A 8 -6.35 1.09 3.97
C ASP A 8 -7.09 1.54 2.71
N PHE A 9 -6.87 0.84 1.59
CA PHE A 9 -7.48 1.17 0.30
C PHE A 9 -7.95 -0.09 -0.42
N ALA A 10 -9.24 -0.16 -0.73
CA ALA A 10 -9.82 -1.24 -1.51
C ALA A 10 -9.99 -0.81 -2.97
N TRP A 11 -9.14 -1.33 -3.86
CA TRP A 11 -9.27 -1.08 -5.30
C TRP A 11 -10.15 -2.16 -5.92
N ARG A 12 -11.36 -1.76 -6.33
CA ARG A 12 -12.37 -2.65 -6.93
C ARG A 12 -12.39 -2.42 -8.44
N GLN A 13 -12.14 -3.47 -9.20
CA GLN A 13 -12.19 -3.47 -10.67
C GLN A 13 -13.16 -4.56 -11.13
N PRO A 14 -13.76 -4.43 -12.34
CA PRO A 14 -14.72 -5.42 -12.84
C PRO A 14 -14.13 -6.83 -12.96
N ALA A 15 -12.83 -6.95 -13.18
CA ALA A 15 -12.14 -8.24 -13.30
C ALA A 15 -11.54 -8.75 -11.98
N PHE A 16 -11.26 -7.88 -11.00
CA PHE A 16 -10.59 -8.27 -9.76
C PHE A 16 -10.73 -7.20 -8.66
N SER A 17 -10.47 -7.59 -7.42
CA SER A 17 -10.41 -6.68 -6.29
C SER A 17 -9.11 -6.87 -5.51
N ILE A 18 -8.47 -5.78 -5.09
CA ILE A 18 -7.27 -5.82 -4.27
C ILE A 18 -7.45 -4.87 -3.08
N ASP A 19 -7.21 -5.38 -1.89
CA ASP A 19 -7.21 -4.61 -0.65
C ASP A 19 -5.77 -4.32 -0.23
N TYR A 20 -5.39 -3.04 -0.23
CA TYR A 20 -4.09 -2.54 0.20
C TYR A 20 -4.15 -2.08 1.65
N LYS A 21 -3.12 -2.44 2.43
CA LYS A 21 -2.98 -2.05 3.83
C LYS A 21 -2.10 -0.81 3.99
N ALA A 22 -2.45 0.01 4.99
CA ALA A 22 -1.67 1.17 5.36
C ALA A 22 -0.22 0.79 5.70
N GLY A 23 0.73 1.58 5.24
CA GLY A 23 2.17 1.37 5.45
C GLY A 23 2.83 0.48 4.40
N GLY A 24 2.06 -0.18 3.52
CA GLY A 24 2.58 -0.97 2.41
C GLY A 24 3.05 -0.09 1.24
N GLU A 25 4.21 -0.43 0.69
CA GLU A 25 4.68 0.11 -0.59
C GLU A 25 4.46 -0.95 -1.68
N HIS A 26 3.73 -0.58 -2.73
CA HIS A 26 3.36 -1.49 -3.80
C HIS A 26 3.58 -0.87 -5.17
N ASN A 27 3.96 -1.69 -6.14
CA ASN A 27 3.92 -1.32 -7.55
C ASN A 27 2.52 -1.62 -8.09
N VAL A 28 1.75 -0.57 -8.33
CA VAL A 28 0.38 -0.66 -8.81
C VAL A 28 0.26 -0.10 -10.22
N THR A 29 -0.87 -0.38 -10.88
CA THR A 29 -1.18 0.22 -12.18
C THR A 29 -1.38 1.72 -12.06
N ARG A 30 -1.27 2.45 -13.18
CA ARG A 30 -1.47 3.91 -13.18
C ARG A 30 -2.86 4.31 -12.69
N GLY A 31 -3.91 3.59 -13.08
CA GLY A 31 -5.28 3.88 -12.64
C GLY A 31 -5.45 3.73 -11.12
N CYS A 32 -4.92 2.66 -10.54
CA CYS A 32 -4.93 2.46 -9.08
C CYS A 32 -4.14 3.57 -8.36
N ALA A 33 -2.94 3.89 -8.84
CA ALA A 33 -2.12 4.94 -8.25
C ALA A 33 -2.82 6.31 -8.29
N ASP A 34 -3.41 6.66 -9.44
CA ASP A 34 -4.08 7.95 -9.61
C ASP A 34 -5.30 8.09 -8.69
N GLU A 35 -6.11 7.02 -8.58
CA GLU A 35 -7.26 7.00 -7.67
C GLU A 35 -6.83 7.10 -6.20
N ALA A 36 -5.81 6.35 -5.79
CA ALA A 36 -5.29 6.36 -4.43
C ALA A 36 -4.65 7.71 -4.06
N LEU A 37 -3.92 8.33 -4.99
CA LEU A 37 -3.34 9.67 -4.82
C LEU A 37 -4.43 10.74 -4.75
N THR A 38 -5.44 10.68 -5.62
CA THR A 38 -6.56 11.63 -5.66
C THR A 38 -7.40 11.56 -4.38
N LYS A 39 -7.58 10.35 -3.82
CA LYS A 39 -8.24 10.15 -2.53
C LYS A 39 -7.36 10.53 -1.33
N GLY A 40 -6.07 10.83 -1.53
CA GLY A 40 -5.13 11.13 -0.46
C GLY A 40 -4.77 9.94 0.44
N VAL A 41 -5.07 8.71 0.02
CA VAL A 41 -4.79 7.47 0.77
C VAL A 41 -3.45 6.82 0.39
N ALA A 42 -2.74 7.43 -0.56
CA ALA A 42 -1.40 7.04 -0.95
C ALA A 42 -0.54 8.25 -1.28
N VAL A 43 0.78 8.04 -1.27
CA VAL A 43 1.79 9.00 -1.74
C VAL A 43 2.66 8.35 -2.80
N ARG A 44 3.17 9.15 -3.75
CA ARG A 44 4.12 8.66 -4.76
C ARG A 44 5.39 8.23 -4.06
N SER A 45 5.85 7.02 -4.36
CA SER A 45 7.14 6.54 -3.90
C SER A 45 8.09 6.47 -5.10
N PRO A 46 9.37 6.87 -4.96
CA PRO A 46 10.39 6.59 -5.97
C PRO A 46 10.62 5.08 -6.18
N GLY A 47 10.00 4.22 -5.34
CA GLY A 47 10.18 2.78 -5.33
C GLY A 47 11.41 2.40 -4.52
N LYS A 48 11.32 1.27 -3.82
CA LYS A 48 12.42 0.73 -3.02
C LYS A 48 13.66 0.49 -3.89
N LYS A 49 14.69 1.34 -3.76
CA LYS A 49 16.04 0.78 -3.58
C LYS A 49 15.95 0.03 -2.26
N ARG A 50 16.25 -1.28 -2.26
CA ARG A 50 16.29 -2.15 -1.06
C ARG A 50 17.02 -1.43 0.08
N ASP A 51 16.27 -0.74 0.93
CA ASP A 51 16.73 -0.37 2.26
C ASP A 51 15.93 -1.20 3.25
N GLU A 52 16.68 -2.07 3.91
CA GLU A 52 16.34 -2.90 5.04
C GLU A 52 15.64 -2.08 6.14
N LYS A 53 15.00 -2.75 7.10
CA LYS A 53 14.35 -2.18 8.31
C LYS A 53 12.88 -1.73 8.15
N ARG A 54 12.00 -2.71 8.31
CA ARG A 54 10.92 -2.57 9.30
C ARG A 54 10.57 -3.93 9.91
N GLU A 55 11.43 -4.40 10.80
CA GLU A 55 10.93 -5.18 11.92
C GLU A 55 10.31 -4.20 12.92
N VAL A 56 9.01 -4.36 13.20
CA VAL A 56 8.44 -4.05 14.52
C VAL A 56 7.44 -5.14 14.84
N ARG A 57 7.74 -5.91 15.89
CA ARG A 57 6.89 -6.94 16.49
C ARG A 57 5.83 -6.28 17.40
N ALA A 58 4.70 -6.96 17.57
CA ALA A 58 3.89 -7.01 18.81
C ALA A 58 2.97 -8.24 18.64
N ASP A 59 3.38 -9.42 19.11
CA ASP A 59 3.12 -9.99 20.45
C ASP A 59 1.64 -9.97 20.89
N GLY A 60 1.15 -11.16 21.27
CA GLY A 60 -0.07 -11.32 22.05
C GLY A 60 -1.08 -12.35 21.53
N LYS A 61 -0.87 -13.65 21.80
CA LYS A 61 -1.90 -14.47 22.47
C LYS A 61 -1.32 -15.78 23.03
N GLY A 62 -1.03 -15.79 24.33
CA GLY A 62 -1.05 -16.99 25.14
C GLY A 62 -2.42 -17.11 25.80
N THR A 63 -3.07 -18.27 25.65
CA THR A 63 -3.86 -18.97 26.66
C THR A 63 -3.97 -20.41 26.21
#